data_AF-A0A1Q3D7L0-F1
#
_entry.id   AF-A0A1Q3D7L0-F1
#
_cell.length_a   1.000
_cell.length_b   1.000
_cell.length_c   1.000
_cell.angle_alpha   90.00
_cell.angle_beta   90.00
_cell.angle_gamma   90.00
#
_symmetry.space_group_name_H-M   'P 1'
#
loop_
_entity.id
_entity.type
_entity.pdbx_description
1 polymer ?
#
loop_
_entity_poly.entity_id
_entity_poly.type
_entity_poly.pdbx_seq_one_letter_code
_entity_poly.pdbx_strand_id
1 'polypeptide(L)'
;MSSSTSSDSSLPQAIIQTPIANIHHFLSIKLNASNYLIWRSQFLALLRDYDLLSYVDGTAQPPPTQFDDGSSNPAYILWHKQDQLLLSWLLSSLTESVHAQVVGLESSHDVWQYLSSDFSSQSQARIMQLRLSLH
;
A
#
# COMPACT_ATOMS: atom_id res chain seq x y z
N MET A 1 -60.41 8.85 0.94
CA MET A 1 -59.53 9.82 0.26
C MET A 1 -58.10 9.35 0.51
N SER A 2 -57.40 9.01 -0.56
CA SER A 2 -56.13 8.31 -0.55
C SER A 2 -54.94 9.26 -0.36
N SER A 3 -53.89 8.70 0.24
CA SER A 3 -52.47 8.98 0.01
C SER A 3 -51.89 10.33 0.44
N SER A 4 -50.95 10.28 1.38
CA SER A 4 -49.81 11.19 1.39
C SER A 4 -48.56 10.34 1.58
N THR A 5 -47.85 10.18 0.47
CA THR A 5 -46.51 9.64 0.35
C THR A 5 -45.53 10.64 0.93
N SER A 6 -44.73 10.25 1.92
CA SER A 6 -43.52 10.98 2.29
C SER A 6 -42.32 10.10 2.02
N SER A 7 -41.52 10.59 1.10
CA SER A 7 -40.43 9.97 0.36
C SER A 7 -39.38 9.29 1.24
N ASP A 8 -39.11 8.05 0.85
CA ASP A 8 -37.88 7.31 1.10
C ASP A 8 -36.66 8.17 0.72
N SER A 9 -35.74 8.34 1.66
CA SER A 9 -34.44 8.97 1.44
C SER A 9 -33.37 8.03 1.96
N SER A 10 -33.28 6.86 1.33
CA SER A 10 -32.15 5.96 1.44
C SER A 10 -31.06 6.40 0.46
N LEU A 11 -29.95 6.90 0.99
CA LEU A 11 -28.65 6.86 0.31
C LEU A 11 -27.63 6.17 1.23
N PRO A 12 -27.07 5.01 0.82
CA PRO A 12 -26.13 4.25 1.61
C PRO A 12 -24.70 4.64 1.24
N GLN A 13 -24.00 5.39 2.10
CA GLN A 13 -22.54 5.58 1.96
C GLN A 13 -21.85 5.57 3.32
N ALA A 14 -22.04 4.50 4.09
CA ALA A 14 -20.94 4.00 4.90
C ALA A 14 -20.15 3.07 3.97
N ILE A 15 -19.16 3.63 3.27
CA ILE A 15 -18.11 2.84 2.61
C ILE A 15 -17.64 1.86 3.68
N ILE A 16 -17.81 0.58 3.38
CA ILE A 16 -17.50 -0.54 4.25
C ILE A 16 -16.08 -0.32 4.75
N GLN A 17 -15.92 0.13 6.00
CA GLN A 17 -14.68 -0.02 6.72
C GLN A 17 -14.56 -1.51 6.96
N THR A 18 -14.07 -2.24 5.97
CA THR A 18 -13.69 -3.64 6.16
C THR A 18 -12.67 -3.60 7.28
N PRO A 19 -12.92 -4.29 8.42
CA PRO A 19 -11.87 -4.44 9.40
C PRO A 19 -10.76 -5.17 8.65
N ILE A 20 -9.62 -4.53 8.53
CA ILE A 20 -8.38 -5.08 7.96
C ILE A 20 -7.86 -6.16 8.91
N ALA A 21 -8.65 -7.21 9.08
CA ALA A 21 -8.37 -8.33 9.92
C ALA A 21 -7.81 -9.41 8.98
N ASN A 22 -6.50 -9.67 9.15
CA ASN A 22 -5.75 -10.81 8.61
C ASN A 22 -5.10 -10.69 7.23
N ILE A 23 -4.34 -9.62 7.00
CA ILE A 23 -3.36 -9.54 5.90
C ILE A 23 -2.27 -10.60 6.02
N HIS A 24 -1.99 -11.08 7.24
CA HIS A 24 -1.11 -12.21 7.47
C HIS A 24 -1.52 -13.46 6.68
N HIS A 25 -2.80 -13.61 6.30
CA HIS A 25 -3.23 -14.67 5.38
C HIS A 25 -2.90 -14.37 3.91
N PHE A 26 -2.89 -13.10 3.50
CA PHE A 26 -2.60 -12.68 2.13
C PHE A 26 -1.09 -12.61 1.82
N LEU A 27 -0.26 -12.30 2.83
CA LEU A 27 1.18 -12.18 2.70
C LEU A 27 1.89 -13.31 3.48
N SER A 28 1.68 -14.55 3.04
CA SER A 28 2.36 -15.72 3.62
C SER A 28 3.89 -15.67 3.43
N ILE A 29 4.37 -14.91 2.43
CA ILE A 29 5.78 -14.82 2.08
C ILE A 29 6.34 -13.47 2.55
N LYS A 30 7.35 -13.51 3.42
CA LYS A 30 8.15 -12.33 3.77
C LYS A 30 9.21 -12.05 2.71
N LEU A 31 9.37 -10.79 2.32
CA LEU A 31 10.39 -10.33 1.38
C LEU A 31 11.79 -10.62 1.91
N ASN A 32 12.60 -11.27 1.09
CA ASN A 32 14.02 -11.47 1.26
C ASN A 32 14.75 -11.30 -0.08
N ALA A 33 16.08 -11.40 -0.07
CA ALA A 33 16.92 -11.18 -1.25
C ALA A 33 16.66 -12.12 -2.45
N SER A 34 15.92 -13.21 -2.27
CA SER A 34 15.72 -14.22 -3.30
C SER A 34 14.33 -14.28 -3.90
N ASN A 35 13.33 -13.62 -3.29
CA ASN A 35 11.91 -13.81 -3.62
C ASN A 35 11.16 -12.54 -4.04
N TYR A 36 11.88 -11.44 -4.29
CA TYR A 36 11.29 -10.14 -4.60
C TYR A 36 10.22 -10.16 -5.69
N LEU A 37 10.43 -10.88 -6.81
CA LEU A 37 9.43 -10.93 -7.90
C LEU A 37 8.11 -11.59 -7.46
N ILE A 38 8.18 -12.61 -6.61
CA ILE A 38 7.01 -13.32 -6.08
C ILE A 38 6.32 -12.45 -5.02
N TRP A 39 7.10 -11.85 -4.11
CA TRP A 39 6.56 -10.93 -3.10
C TRP A 39 5.88 -9.73 -3.76
N ARG A 40 6.53 -9.09 -4.75
CA ARG A 40 6.00 -7.93 -5.46
C ARG A 40 4.69 -8.26 -6.18
N SER A 41 4.58 -9.43 -6.81
CA SER A 41 3.35 -9.80 -7.51
C SER A 41 2.17 -10.00 -6.55
N GLN A 42 2.40 -10.65 -5.41
CA GLN A 42 1.38 -10.81 -4.36
C GLN A 42 0.98 -9.45 -3.75
N PHE A 43 1.96 -8.61 -3.42
CA PHE A 43 1.71 -7.31 -2.81
C PHE A 43 0.96 -6.38 -3.78
N LEU A 44 1.32 -6.37 -5.06
CA LEU A 44 0.58 -5.62 -6.09
C LEU A 44 -0.86 -6.11 -6.27
N ALA A 45 -1.12 -7.42 -6.15
CA ALA A 45 -2.48 -7.94 -6.20
C ALA A 45 -3.31 -7.44 -5.02
N LEU A 46 -2.73 -7.47 -3.80
CA LEU A 46 -3.35 -6.92 -2.60
C LEU A 46 -3.65 -5.42 -2.75
N LEU A 47 -2.68 -4.62 -3.23
CA LEU A 47 -2.88 -3.19 -3.41
C LEU A 47 -4.01 -2.84 -4.38
N ARG A 48 -4.20 -3.65 -5.43
CA ARG A 48 -5.29 -3.46 -6.38
C ARG A 48 -6.64 -3.86 -5.80
N ASP A 49 -6.68 -4.91 -4.98
CA ASP A 49 -7.91 -5.38 -4.33
C ASP A 49 -8.48 -4.34 -3.34
N TYR A 50 -7.60 -3.54 -2.73
CA TYR A 50 -7.96 -2.49 -1.77
C TYR A 50 -7.91 -1.06 -2.36
N ASP A 51 -7.69 -0.89 -3.67
CA ASP A 51 -7.52 0.41 -4.33
C ASP A 51 -6.43 1.31 -3.70
N LEU A 52 -5.34 0.70 -3.20
CA LEU A 52 -4.22 1.38 -2.53
C LEU A 52 -2.97 1.56 -3.39
N LEU A 53 -3.00 1.08 -4.64
CA LEU A 53 -1.84 1.18 -5.53
C LEU A 53 -1.37 2.63 -5.72
N SER A 54 -2.32 3.57 -5.71
CA SER A 54 -2.07 4.99 -5.92
C SER A 54 -1.21 5.66 -4.84
N TYR A 55 -1.15 5.07 -3.64
CA TYR A 55 -0.31 5.55 -2.54
C TYR A 55 1.16 5.25 -2.79
N VAL A 56 1.48 4.12 -3.44
CA VAL A 56 2.87 3.68 -3.62
C VAL A 56 3.47 4.04 -4.97
N ASP A 57 2.63 4.21 -6.00
CA ASP A 57 3.10 4.65 -7.32
C ASP A 57 3.21 6.18 -7.44
N GLY A 58 2.71 6.93 -6.45
CA GLY A 58 2.78 8.39 -6.39
C GLY A 58 1.72 9.10 -7.24
N THR A 59 0.74 8.37 -7.78
CA THR A 59 -0.36 8.96 -8.55
C THR A 59 -1.35 9.69 -7.64
N ALA A 60 -1.54 9.25 -6.40
CA ALA A 60 -2.29 9.98 -5.38
C ALA A 60 -1.37 10.99 -4.67
N GLN A 61 -1.50 12.25 -5.03
CA GLN A 61 -0.85 13.35 -4.30
C GLN A 61 -1.50 13.50 -2.91
N PRO A 62 -0.72 13.68 -1.83
CA PRO A 62 -1.28 13.92 -0.50
C PRO A 62 -2.09 15.23 -0.50
N PRO A 63 -3.28 15.26 0.11
CA PRO A 63 -4.00 16.52 0.31
C PRO A 63 -3.19 17.51 1.15
N PRO A 64 -3.44 18.82 1.04
CA PRO A 64 -2.85 19.81 1.94
C PRO A 64 -3.16 19.47 3.39
N THR A 65 -2.19 19.64 4.30
CA THR A 65 -2.36 19.33 5.73
C THR A 65 -3.38 20.23 6.42
N GLN A 66 -3.48 21.47 5.96
CA GLN A 66 -4.37 22.52 6.47
C GLN A 66 -5.02 23.28 5.31
N PHE A 67 -6.15 23.92 5.59
CA PHE A 67 -6.77 24.89 4.69
C PHE A 67 -6.11 26.28 4.85
N ASP A 68 -6.47 27.22 3.98
CA ASP A 68 -5.91 28.58 3.97
C ASP A 68 -6.17 29.37 5.27
N ASP A 69 -7.20 28.97 6.03
CA ASP A 69 -7.54 29.55 7.34
C ASP A 69 -6.76 28.93 8.52
N GLY A 70 -5.85 27.99 8.24
CA GLY A 70 -5.04 27.29 9.24
C GLY A 70 -5.75 26.12 9.93
N SER A 71 -7.00 25.81 9.56
CA SER A 71 -7.71 24.65 10.11
C SER A 71 -7.23 23.34 9.48
N SER A 72 -7.22 22.26 10.27
CA SER A 72 -6.75 20.94 9.82
C SER A 72 -7.64 20.38 8.71
N ASN A 73 -7.04 19.81 7.67
CA ASN A 73 -7.77 19.18 6.58
C ASN A 73 -8.15 17.71 6.90
N PRO A 74 -9.44 17.37 7.05
CA PRO A 74 -9.87 16.00 7.31
C PRO A 74 -9.46 15.01 6.22
N ALA A 75 -9.34 15.47 4.96
CA ALA A 75 -8.92 14.63 3.86
C ALA A 75 -7.46 14.19 4.01
N TYR A 76 -6.57 15.09 4.46
CA TYR A 76 -5.18 14.72 4.77
C TYR A 76 -5.13 13.72 5.92
N ILE A 77 -5.91 13.91 6.99
CA ILE A 77 -5.95 12.99 8.13
C ILE A 77 -6.36 11.59 7.68
N LEU A 78 -7.38 11.48 6.82
CA LEU A 78 -7.82 10.19 6.28
C LEU A 78 -6.77 9.56 5.36
N TRP A 79 -6.21 10.33 4.44
CA TRP A 79 -5.14 9.88 3.54
C TRP A 79 -3.94 9.38 4.34
N HIS A 80 -3.49 10.14 5.33
CA HIS A 80 -2.35 9.78 6.16
C HIS A 80 -2.63 8.50 6.97
N LYS A 81 -3.84 8.32 7.51
CA LYS A 81 -4.21 7.06 8.17
C LYS A 81 -4.11 5.86 7.23
N GLN A 82 -4.52 6.02 5.97
CA GLN A 82 -4.45 4.97 4.97
C GLN A 82 -3.00 4.67 4.55
N ASP A 83 -2.17 5.71 4.39
CA ASP A 83 -0.73 5.57 4.12
C ASP A 83 -0.02 4.83 5.27
N GLN A 84 -0.28 5.21 6.52
CA GLN A 84 0.34 4.58 7.70
C GLN A 84 -0.12 3.13 7.90
N LEU A 85 -1.38 2.85 7.59
CA LEU A 85 -1.88 1.48 7.53
C LEU A 85 -1.10 0.68 6.49
N LEU A 86 -0.96 1.20 5.27
CA LEU A 86 -0.22 0.53 4.21
C LEU A 86 1.28 0.34 4.55
N LEU A 87 1.89 1.34 5.19
CA LEU A 87 3.25 1.26 5.71
C LEU A 87 3.38 0.09 6.69
N SER A 88 2.43 -0.06 7.62
CA SER A 88 2.43 -1.20 8.55
C SER A 88 2.38 -2.54 7.83
N TRP A 89 1.65 -2.63 6.70
CA TRP A 89 1.56 -3.86 5.90
C TRP A 89 2.88 -4.15 5.22
N LEU A 90 3.48 -3.14 4.59
CA LEU A 90 4.80 -3.24 3.97
C LEU A 90 5.81 -3.77 4.99
N LEU A 91 5.95 -3.11 6.13
CA LEU A 91 6.89 -3.48 7.18
C LEU A 91 6.64 -4.89 7.75
N SER A 92 5.37 -5.29 7.91
CA SER A 92 5.00 -6.64 8.38
C SER A 92 5.38 -7.75 7.39
N SER A 93 5.49 -7.40 6.11
CA SER A 93 5.81 -8.31 5.01
C SER A 93 7.31 -8.45 4.75
N LEU A 94 8.17 -7.81 5.54
CA LEU A 94 9.62 -7.88 5.40
C LEU A 94 10.22 -8.92 6.35
N THR A 95 11.33 -9.53 5.96
CA THR A 95 12.23 -10.14 6.95
C THR A 95 12.93 -9.05 7.76
N GLU A 96 13.43 -9.39 8.94
CA GLU A 96 14.14 -8.44 9.81
C GLU A 96 15.33 -7.77 9.09
N SER A 97 16.07 -8.53 8.29
CA SER A 97 17.19 -8.02 7.49
C SER A 97 16.78 -6.95 6.48
N VAL A 98 15.61 -7.10 5.84
CA VAL A 98 15.10 -6.13 4.86
C VAL A 98 14.44 -4.97 5.56
N HIS A 99 13.74 -5.21 6.67
CA HIS A 99 13.17 -4.15 7.51
C HIS A 99 14.26 -3.18 7.97
N ALA A 100 15.41 -3.69 8.44
CA ALA A 100 16.53 -2.86 8.88
C ALA A 100 17.02 -1.86 7.82
N GLN A 101 16.84 -2.16 6.52
CA GLN A 101 17.25 -1.29 5.42
C GLN A 101 16.31 -0.11 5.18
N VAL A 102 15.06 -0.20 5.63
CA VAL A 102 14.02 0.82 5.41
C VAL A 102 13.67 1.61 6.67
N VAL A 103 14.41 1.40 7.76
CA VAL A 103 14.23 2.15 9.01
C VAL A 103 14.44 3.64 8.75
N GLY A 104 13.49 4.46 9.23
CA GLY A 104 13.49 5.90 9.04
C GLY A 104 12.72 6.39 7.81
N LEU A 105 12.21 5.49 6.97
CA LEU A 105 11.23 5.84 5.94
C LEU A 105 9.83 5.89 6.58
N GLU A 106 9.16 7.04 6.44
CA GLU A 106 7.91 7.33 7.16
C GLU A 106 6.65 7.19 6.30
N SER A 107 6.78 7.00 4.99
CA SER A 107 5.66 6.82 4.07
C SER A 107 5.69 5.46 3.38
N SER A 108 4.51 4.95 3.01
CA SER A 108 4.41 3.71 2.24
C SER A 108 5.07 3.83 0.86
N HIS A 109 4.99 5.03 0.26
CA HIS A 109 5.63 5.37 -1.00
C HIS A 109 7.15 5.20 -0.93
N ASP A 110 7.80 5.79 0.07
CA ASP A 110 9.27 5.77 0.20
C ASP A 110 9.79 4.34 0.38
N VAL A 111 9.13 3.56 1.25
CA VAL A 111 9.46 2.15 1.45
C VAL A 111 9.28 1.35 0.16
N TRP A 112 8.17 1.56 -0.55
CA TRP A 112 7.91 0.86 -1.81
C TRP A 112 8.96 1.20 -2.88
N GLN A 113 9.34 2.47 -3.01
CA GLN A 113 10.37 2.92 -3.96
C GLN A 113 11.74 2.36 -3.62
N TYR A 114 12.12 2.38 -2.33
CA TYR A 114 13.38 1.80 -1.87
C TYR A 114 13.48 0.32 -2.24
N LEU A 115 12.49 -0.48 -1.83
CA LEU A 115 12.43 -1.92 -2.11
C LEU A 115 12.38 -2.18 -3.63
N SER A 116 11.68 -1.32 -4.37
CA SER A 116 11.62 -1.41 -5.82
C SER A 116 12.98 -1.20 -6.47
N SER A 117 13.75 -0.23 -6.03
CA SER A 117 15.06 0.07 -6.61
C SER A 117 16.11 -0.98 -6.25
N ASP A 118 16.20 -1.36 -4.97
CA ASP A 118 17.25 -2.24 -4.44
C ASP A 118 17.11 -3.65 -5.02
N PHE A 119 15.91 -4.24 -4.92
CA PHE A 119 15.70 -5.61 -5.36
C PHE A 119 15.44 -5.77 -6.87
N SER A 120 15.00 -4.73 -7.58
CA SER A 120 14.94 -4.82 -9.05
C SER A 120 16.34 -4.92 -9.66
N SER A 121 17.32 -4.19 -9.09
CA SER A 121 18.72 -4.28 -9.53
C SER A 121 19.30 -5.68 -9.29
N GLN A 122 19.06 -6.24 -8.10
CA GLN A 122 19.54 -7.57 -7.71
C GLN A 122 18.87 -8.69 -8.53
N SER A 123 17.56 -8.56 -8.80
CA SER A 123 16.82 -9.52 -9.62
C SER A 123 17.32 -9.52 -11.08
N GLN A 124 17.57 -8.34 -11.66
CA GLN A 124 18.12 -8.23 -13.01
C GLN A 124 19.54 -8.80 -13.10
N ALA A 125 20.40 -8.48 -12.14
CA ALA A 125 21.76 -9.02 -12.08
C ALA A 125 21.76 -10.56 -12.00
N ARG A 126 20.88 -11.12 -11.16
CA ARG A 126 20.75 -12.58 -11.00
C ARG A 126 20.24 -13.27 -12.26
N ILE A 127 19.26 -12.67 -12.96
CA ILE A 127 18.79 -13.19 -14.25
C ILE A 127 19.92 -13.20 -15.29
N MET A 128 20.72 -12.13 -15.35
CA MET A 128 21.86 -12.06 -16.27
C MET A 128 22.93 -13.11 -15.93
N GLN A 129 23.27 -13.27 -14.65
CA GLN A 129 24.23 -14.29 -14.21
C GLN A 129 23.78 -15.71 -14.56
N LEU A 130 22.50 -16.03 -14.35
CA LEU A 130 21.93 -17.34 -14.71
C LEU A 130 22.01 -17.61 -16.22
N ARG A 131 21.72 -16.59 -17.05
CA ARG A 131 21.86 -16.69 -18.52
C ARG A 131 23.29 -16.95 -18.97
N LEU A 132 24.26 -16.32 -18.31
CA LEU A 132 25.68 -16.51 -18.59
C LEU A 132 26.18 -17.89 -18.13
N SER A 133 25.66 -18.43 -17.02
CA SER A 133 26.04 -19.76 -16.52
C SER A 133 25.40 -20.94 -17.28
N LEU A 134 24.49 -20.66 -18.21
CA LEU A 134 23.85 -21.65 -19.08
C LEU A 134 24.45 -21.67 -20.50
N HIS A 135 25.55 -20.95 -20.72
CA HIS A 135 26.41 -20.99 -21.91
C HIS A 135 27.82 -21.45 -21.51
#